data_AF-A0A221MDR1-F1
#
_entry.id   AF-A0A221MDR1-F1
#
_cell.length_a   1.000
_cell.length_b   1.000
_cell.length_c   1.000
_cell.angle_alpha   90.00
_cell.angle_beta   90.00
_cell.angle_gamma   90.00
#
_symmetry.space_group_name_H-M   'P 1'
#
loop_
_entity.id
_entity.type
_entity.pdbx_description
1 polymer ?
#
loop_
_entity_poly.entity_id
_entity_poly.type
_entity_poly.pdbx_seq_one_letter_code
_entity_poly.pdbx_strand_id
1 'polypeptide(L)'
;MLGELSPLVKNEFLKWCRKLGEAVMLEAIKIMVKNNGRTFRYLEKILQEWSVAQVRSVDDIQAHERLKSAARRDTTVPFQKKPSSGGLSIFDELRAGVGL
;
A
#
# COMPACT_ATOMS: atom_id res chain seq x y z
N MET A 1 -14.66 -2.08 -15.62
CA MET A 1 -15.92 -2.58 -15.03
C MET A 1 -15.53 -3.62 -14.01
N LEU A 2 -15.98 -3.50 -12.75
CA LEU A 2 -15.85 -4.59 -11.78
C LEU A 2 -16.76 -5.71 -12.29
N GLY A 3 -16.22 -6.55 -13.18
CA GLY A 3 -16.90 -7.75 -13.65
C GLY A 3 -17.33 -8.57 -12.45
N GLU A 4 -18.52 -9.16 -12.54
CA GLU A 4 -19.22 -9.88 -11.48
C GLU A 4 -18.27 -10.54 -10.49
N LEU A 5 -18.41 -10.19 -9.21
CA LEU A 5 -17.62 -10.83 -8.15
C LEU A 5 -17.90 -12.33 -8.23
N SER A 6 -16.86 -13.12 -8.49
CA SER A 6 -17.04 -14.57 -8.53
C SER A 6 -17.63 -15.04 -7.19
N PRO A 7 -18.42 -16.12 -7.17
CA PRO A 7 -19.01 -16.64 -5.94
C PRO A 7 -17.97 -16.87 -4.84
N LEU A 8 -16.74 -17.25 -5.21
CA LEU A 8 -15.61 -17.41 -4.28
C LEU A 8 -15.23 -16.08 -3.62
N VAL A 9 -15.07 -15.02 -4.42
CA VAL A 9 -14.73 -13.68 -3.92
C VAL A 9 -15.84 -13.14 -3.03
N LYS A 10 -17.11 -13.37 -3.39
CA LYS A 10 -18.26 -12.95 -2.58
C LYS A 10 -18.27 -13.63 -1.21
N ASN A 11 -17.99 -14.94 -1.16
CA ASN A 11 -17.92 -15.68 0.10
C ASN A 11 -16.80 -15.16 1.00
N GLU A 12 -15.61 -14.91 0.43
CA GLU A 12 -14.47 -14.40 1.20
C GLU A 12 -14.72 -12.96 1.66
N PHE A 13 -15.35 -12.12 0.81
CA PHE A 13 -15.79 -10.78 1.18
C PHE A 13 -16.74 -10.80 2.39
N LEU A 14 -17.78 -11.64 2.36
CA LEU A 14 -18.73 -11.77 3.47
C LEU A 14 -18.09 -12.33 4.74
N LYS A 15 -17.09 -13.20 4.61
CA LYS A 15 -16.31 -13.72 5.74
C LYS A 15 -15.50 -12.60 6.41
N TRP A 16 -14.88 -11.72 5.62
CA TRP A 16 -14.18 -10.55 6.16
C TRP A 16 -15.12 -9.53 6.79
N CYS A 17 -16.29 -9.26 6.19
CA CYS A 17 -17.33 -8.42 6.81
C CYS A 17 -17.75 -8.96 8.17
N ARG A 18 -17.96 -10.28 8.32
CA ARG A 18 -18.31 -10.90 9.60
C ARG A 18 -17.17 -10.86 10.62
N LYS A 19 -15.92 -10.95 10.18
CA LYS A 19 -14.74 -11.01 11.06
C LYS A 19 -14.33 -9.64 11.61
N LEU A 20 -14.35 -8.61 10.78
CA LEU A 20 -13.83 -7.27 11.12
C LEU A 20 -14.92 -6.20 11.20
N GLY A 21 -16.13 -6.48 10.70
CA GLY A 21 -17.22 -5.52 10.63
C GLY A 21 -17.25 -4.72 9.34
N GLU A 22 -18.43 -4.21 9.00
CA GLU A 22 -18.68 -3.46 7.77
C GLU A 22 -17.91 -2.13 7.71
N ALA A 23 -17.77 -1.44 8.85
CA ALA A 23 -17.05 -0.17 8.94
C ALA A 23 -15.57 -0.32 8.55
N VAL A 24 -14.90 -1.36 9.06
CA VAL A 24 -13.51 -1.67 8.73
C VAL A 24 -13.37 -2.05 7.25
N MET A 25 -14.30 -2.83 6.72
CA MET A 25 -14.33 -3.19 5.30
C MET A 25 -14.46 -1.97 4.39
N LEU A 26 -15.34 -1.02 4.73
CA LEU A 26 -15.52 0.20 3.95
C LEU A 26 -14.24 1.04 3.91
N GLU A 27 -13.56 1.18 5.05
CA GLU A 27 -12.27 1.90 5.11
C GLU A 27 -11.18 1.20 4.30
N ALA A 28 -11.10 -0.13 4.36
CA ALA A 28 -10.14 -0.90 3.56
C ALA A 28 -10.38 -0.70 2.05
N ILE A 29 -11.64 -0.67 1.61
CA ILE A 29 -12.00 -0.39 0.21
C ILE A 29 -11.60 1.03 -0.18
N LYS A 30 -11.85 2.04 0.68
CA LYS A 30 -11.43 3.42 0.42
C LYS A 30 -9.91 3.51 0.22
N ILE A 31 -9.12 2.82 1.05
CA ILE A 31 -7.66 2.80 0.93
C ILE A 31 -7.22 2.08 -0.35
N MET A 32 -7.84 0.93 -0.66
CA MET A 32 -7.59 0.22 -1.91
C MET A 32 -7.79 1.15 -3.11
N VAL A 33 -8.92 1.86 -3.19
CA VAL A 33 -9.24 2.78 -4.29
C VAL A 33 -8.27 3.96 -4.33
N LYS A 34 -7.93 4.56 -3.18
CA LYS A 34 -6.94 5.66 -3.09
C LYS A 34 -5.57 5.24 -3.61
N ASN A 35 -5.17 3.98 -3.38
CA ASN A 35 -3.92 3.41 -3.89
C ASN A 35 -4.03 2.85 -5.32
N ASN A 36 -5.11 3.20 -6.04
CA ASN A 36 -5.42 2.70 -7.38
C ASN A 36 -5.49 1.16 -7.48
N GLY A 37 -5.71 0.49 -6.36
CA GLY A 37 -5.99 -0.93 -6.26
C GLY A 37 -7.39 -1.25 -6.78
N ARG A 38 -7.51 -2.31 -7.58
CA ARG A 38 -8.79 -2.74 -8.19
C ARG A 38 -9.07 -4.23 -8.00
N THR A 39 -8.20 -4.93 -7.27
CA THR A 39 -8.27 -6.38 -7.11
C THR A 39 -8.64 -6.73 -5.67
N PHE A 40 -9.48 -7.76 -5.50
CA PHE A 40 -9.82 -8.27 -4.18
C PHE A 40 -8.58 -8.73 -3.40
N ARG A 41 -7.56 -9.27 -4.09
CA ARG A 41 -6.27 -9.62 -3.48
C ARG A 41 -5.58 -8.44 -2.78
N TYR A 42 -5.70 -7.23 -3.33
CA TYR A 42 -5.14 -6.03 -2.69
C TYR A 42 -5.94 -5.68 -1.44
N LEU A 43 -7.28 -5.78 -1.51
CA LEU A 43 -8.15 -5.60 -0.35
C LEU A 43 -7.82 -6.62 0.76
N GLU A 44 -7.67 -7.90 0.42
CA GLU A 44 -7.29 -8.96 1.37
C GLU A 44 -5.96 -8.67 2.06
N LYS A 45 -4.96 -8.16 1.33
CA LYS A 45 -3.69 -7.77 1.94
C LYS A 45 -3.88 -6.71 3.03
N ILE A 46 -4.68 -5.66 2.74
CA ILE A 46 -4.99 -4.62 3.74
C ILE A 46 -5.67 -5.25 4.95
N LEU A 47 -6.69 -6.09 4.72
CA LEU A 47 -7.46 -6.72 5.80
C LEU A 47 -6.62 -7.71 6.62
N GLN A 48 -5.67 -8.41 6.00
CA GLN A 48 -4.72 -9.28 6.67
C GLN A 48 -3.76 -8.47 7.55
N GLU A 49 -3.17 -7.40 7.02
CA GLU A 49 -2.33 -6.48 7.80
C GLU A 49 -3.08 -5.98 9.04
N TRP A 50 -4.33 -5.54 8.87
CA TRP A 50 -5.17 -5.04 9.97
C TRP A 50 -5.60 -6.13 10.95
N SER A 51 -5.91 -7.33 10.46
CA SER A 51 -6.22 -8.47 11.31
C SER A 51 -5.03 -8.90 12.16
N VAL A 52 -3.80 -8.81 11.64
CA VAL A 52 -2.57 -9.08 12.41
C VAL A 52 -2.34 -7.99 13.44
N ALA A 53 -2.57 -6.73 13.07
CA ALA A 53 -2.50 -5.58 13.98
C ALA A 53 -3.68 -5.50 15.00
N GLN A 54 -4.57 -6.50 15.03
CA GLN A 54 -5.76 -6.56 15.91
C GLN A 54 -6.67 -5.32 15.80
N VAL A 55 -6.69 -4.68 14.62
CA VAL A 55 -7.55 -3.52 14.33
C VAL A 55 -9.00 -4.00 14.25
N ARG A 56 -9.85 -3.53 15.18
CA ARG A 56 -11.27 -3.90 15.24
C ARG A 56 -12.22 -2.71 15.14
N SER A 57 -11.70 -1.49 15.29
CA SER A 57 -12.48 -0.25 15.18
C SER A 57 -11.88 0.71 14.16
N VAL A 58 -12.68 1.71 13.76
CA VAL A 58 -12.20 2.81 12.90
C VAL A 58 -11.13 3.65 13.62
N ASP A 59 -11.20 3.76 14.94
CA ASP A 59 -10.18 4.47 15.73
C ASP A 59 -8.84 3.72 15.69
N ASP A 60 -8.86 2.38 15.74
CA ASP A 60 -7.66 1.55 15.61
C ASP A 60 -7.03 1.70 14.22
N ILE A 61 -7.85 1.85 13.17
CA ILE A 61 -7.36 2.11 11.81
C ILE A 61 -6.59 3.43 11.77
N GLN A 62 -7.14 4.48 12.39
CA GLN A 62 -6.45 5.77 12.45
C GLN A 62 -5.14 5.69 13.24
N ALA A 63 -5.13 4.98 14.36
CA ALA A 63 -3.92 4.74 15.14
C ALA A 63 -2.86 3.99 14.31
N HIS A 64 -3.27 2.94 13.61
CA HIS A 64 -2.41 2.15 12.73
C HIS A 64 -1.83 2.99 11.58
N GLU A 65 -2.65 3.84 10.93
CA GLU A 65 -2.20 4.70 9.84
C GLU A 65 -1.19 5.76 10.34
N ARG A 66 -1.44 6.34 11.53
CA ARG A 66 -0.49 7.26 12.17
C ARG A 66 0.87 6.57 12.41
N LEU A 67 0.87 5.36 12.98
CA LEU A 67 2.08 4.57 13.21
C LEU A 67 2.81 4.24 11.89
N LYS A 68 2.08 3.82 10.85
CA LYS A 68 2.63 3.50 9.53
C LYS A 68 3.27 4.73 8.86
N SER A 69 2.63 5.89 9.00
CA SER A 69 3.16 7.17 8.49
C SER A 69 4.38 7.69 9.26
N ALA A 70 4.51 7.34 10.55
CA ALA A 70 5.67 7.66 11.36
C ALA A 70 6.85 6.73 11.00
N ALA A 71 6.61 5.43 10.88
CA ALA A 71 7.63 4.44 10.51
C ALA A 71 8.24 4.70 9.11
N ARG A 72 7.44 5.16 8.14
CA ARG A 72 7.92 5.48 6.78
C ARG A 72 8.86 6.68 6.73
N ARG A 73 8.82 7.58 7.71
CA ARG A 73 9.75 8.73 7.77
C ARG A 73 11.15 8.34 8.23
N ASP A 74 11.30 7.17 8.84
CA ASP A 74 12.56 6.69 9.40
C ASP A 74 13.34 5.78 8.43
N THR A 75 12.72 5.34 7.33
CA THR A 75 13.33 4.42 6.34
C THR A 75 14.00 5.15 5.16
N THR A 76 14.35 6.43 5.29
CA THR A 76 15.37 7.04 4.44
C THR A 76 16.74 6.62 4.93
N VAL A 77 17.14 5.40 4.59
CA VAL A 77 18.56 5.01 4.72
C VAL A 77 19.38 5.88 3.76
N PRO A 78 20.38 6.63 4.22
CA PRO A 78 21.21 7.44 3.33
C PRO A 78 21.93 6.49 2.36
N PHE A 79 21.72 6.72 1.06
CA PHE A 79 22.42 6.01 0.00
C PHE A 79 23.93 6.29 0.14
N GLN A 80 24.67 5.30 0.64
CA GLN A 80 26.13 5.35 0.76
C GLN A 80 26.73 5.29 -0.66
N LYS A 81 27.05 6.45 -1.23
CA LYS A 81 27.71 6.59 -2.54
C LYS A 81 29.12 5.99 -2.44
N LYS A 82 29.31 4.78 -2.97
CA LYS A 82 30.65 4.18 -3.14
C LYS A 82 31.39 4.96 -4.24
N PRO A 83 32.67 5.34 -4.06
CA PRO A 83 33.43 6.03 -5.11
C PRO A 83 33.80 5.02 -6.20
N SER A 84 32.97 4.92 -7.25
CA SER A 84 33.27 4.10 -8.42
C SER A 84 33.95 4.94 -9.48
N SER A 85 35.24 4.63 -9.66
CA SER A 85 36.13 5.06 -10.72
C SER A 85 35.48 4.97 -12.11
N GLY A 86 35.54 6.07 -12.84
CA GLY A 86 35.67 6.13 -14.30
C GLY A 86 34.61 5.42 -15.15
N GLY A 87 33.49 6.09 -15.37
CA GLY A 87 32.56 5.75 -16.46
C GLY A 87 31.38 6.71 -16.44
N LEU A 88 31.46 7.78 -17.23
CA LEU A 88 30.34 8.71 -17.44
C LEU A 88 29.11 7.91 -17.84
N SER A 89 28.02 8.06 -17.09
CA SER A 89 26.79 7.31 -17.36
C SER A 89 26.15 7.85 -18.63
N ILE A 90 25.48 6.99 -19.41
CA ILE A 90 24.68 7.37 -20.58
C ILE A 90 23.67 8.48 -20.22
N PHE A 91 23.22 8.50 -18.96
CA PHE A 91 22.34 9.54 -18.43
C PHE A 91 23.03 10.90 -18.21
N ASP A 92 24.35 10.95 -18.00
CA ASP A 92 25.13 12.20 -17.95
C ASP A 92 25.28 12.80 -19.36
N GLU A 93 25.44 11.96 -20.38
CA GLU A 93 25.53 12.38 -21.78
C GLU A 93 24.20 12.99 -22.28
N LEU A 94 23.07 12.37 -21.92
CA LEU A 94 21.72 12.89 -22.18
C LEU A 94 21.42 14.20 -21.42
N ARG A 95 21.99 14.37 -20.22
CA ARG A 95 21.82 15.58 -19.42
C ARG A 95 22.65 16.75 -19.95
N ALA A 96 23.83 16.49 -20.52
CA ALA A 96 24.65 17.52 -21.14
C ALA A 96 24.07 17.99 -22.50
N GLY A 97 23.33 17.14 -23.21
CA GLY A 97 22.70 17.48 -24.50
C GLY A 97 21.42 18.32 -24.40
N VAL A 98 20.79 18.37 -23.22
CA VAL A 98 19.63 19.24 -22.95
C VAL A 98 20.07 20.28 -21.94
N GLY A 99 20.73 21.34 -22.43
CA GLY A 99 21.20 22.44 -21.61
C GLY A 99 20.08 23.11 -20.82
N LEU A 100 20.14 22.95 -19.49
CA LEU A 100 19.64 23.87 -18.47
C LEU A 100 20.75 24.08 -17.44
#